data_AF-A0A519UAB9-F1
#
_entry.id   AF-A0A519UAB9-F1
#
_cell.length_a   1.000
_cell.length_b   1.000
_cell.length_c   1.000
_cell.angle_alpha   90.00
_cell.angle_beta   90.00
_cell.angle_gamma   90.00
#
_symmetry.space_group_name_H-M   'P 1'
#
loop_
_entity.id
_entity.type
_entity.pdbx_description
1 polymer ?
#
loop_
_entity_poly.entity_id
_entity_poly.type
_entity_poly.pdbx_seq_one_letter_code
_entity_poly.pdbx_strand_id
1 'polypeptide(L)'
;MKNSSNLFERFANMATKFTGSSAAFIGAALIVVLWAGSGPIFDYSETWQLVINTGTTIITFLMVFLIQKAQNKDSKAIQLKLNELIAAHERASNRMVDIEDLTENELDQLHNFYATLAKMAKEESDIHRSHSIDAAEENTDIKKKHKKP
;
A
#
# COMPACT_ATOMS: atom_id res chain seq x y z
N MET A 1 -21.84 -23.48 5.36
CA MET A 1 -20.41 -23.38 5.75
C MET A 1 -20.08 -21.92 6.05
N LYS A 2 -20.20 -21.44 7.30
CA LYS A 2 -20.06 -20.00 7.63
C LYS A 2 -19.33 -19.70 8.96
N ASN A 3 -18.63 -20.68 9.54
CA ASN A 3 -18.11 -20.56 10.91
C ASN A 3 -16.57 -20.62 11.05
N SER A 4 -15.82 -21.09 10.05
CA SER A 4 -14.36 -21.27 10.17
C SER A 4 -13.56 -19.98 9.98
N SER A 5 -13.97 -19.10 9.06
CA SER A 5 -13.28 -17.83 8.80
C SER A 5 -13.31 -16.89 10.01
N ASN A 6 -14.46 -16.78 10.69
CA ASN A 6 -14.61 -15.93 11.87
C ASN A 6 -13.79 -16.40 13.08
N LEU A 7 -13.62 -17.72 13.26
CA LEU A 7 -12.84 -18.26 14.38
C LEU A 7 -11.33 -18.09 14.14
N PHE A 8 -10.86 -18.42 12.93
CA PHE A 8 -9.47 -18.19 12.56
C PHE A 8 -9.11 -16.70 12.61
N GLU A 9 -9.99 -15.82 12.12
CA GLU A 9 -9.76 -14.38 12.15
C GLU A 9 -9.74 -13.82 13.58
N ARG A 10 -10.63 -14.29 14.47
CA ARG A 10 -10.60 -13.93 15.89
C ARG A 10 -9.33 -14.43 16.58
N PHE A 11 -8.94 -15.68 16.32
CA PHE A 11 -7.71 -16.25 16.86
C PHE A 11 -6.49 -15.47 16.37
N ALA A 12 -6.40 -15.19 15.07
CA ALA A 12 -5.28 -14.46 14.49
C ALA A 12 -5.17 -13.04 15.06
N ASN A 13 -6.29 -12.30 15.15
CA ASN A 13 -6.28 -10.96 15.74
C ASN A 13 -5.92 -10.98 17.23
N MET A 14 -6.40 -11.98 17.98
CA MET A 14 -6.06 -12.14 19.39
C MET A 14 -4.58 -12.50 19.57
N ALA A 15 -4.07 -13.42 18.75
CA ALA A 15 -2.68 -13.85 18.76
C ALA A 15 -1.75 -12.69 18.42
N THR A 16 -2.00 -11.95 17.34
CA THR A 16 -1.20 -10.78 16.95
C THR A 16 -1.25 -9.66 18.00
N LYS A 17 -2.42 -9.41 18.61
CA LYS A 17 -2.55 -8.42 19.69
C LYS A 17 -1.81 -8.84 20.95
N PHE A 18 -1.86 -10.13 21.29
CA PHE A 18 -1.18 -10.66 22.46
C PHE A 18 0.34 -10.61 22.28
N THR A 19 0.86 -11.13 21.15
CA THR A 19 2.30 -11.15 20.86
C THR A 19 2.91 -9.76 20.72
N GLY A 20 2.13 -8.75 20.32
CA GLY A 20 2.57 -7.34 20.30
C GLY A 20 2.54 -6.62 21.66
N SER A 21 2.06 -7.27 22.73
CA SER A 21 1.93 -6.63 24.06
C SER A 21 3.19 -6.76 24.93
N SER A 22 3.43 -5.78 25.79
CA SER A 22 4.55 -5.81 26.76
C SER A 22 4.50 -7.02 27.70
N ALA A 23 3.30 -7.49 28.05
CA ALA A 23 3.12 -8.66 28.91
C ALA A 23 3.60 -9.96 28.21
N ALA A 24 3.33 -10.11 26.91
CA ALA A 24 3.82 -11.26 26.15
C ALA A 24 5.34 -11.25 26.00
N PHE A 25 5.95 -10.07 25.83
CA PHE A 25 7.41 -9.95 25.81
C PHE A 25 8.04 -10.38 27.15
N ILE A 26 7.51 -9.90 28.27
CA ILE A 26 7.98 -10.31 29.61
C ILE A 26 7.80 -11.81 29.82
N GLY A 27 6.64 -12.38 29.44
CA GLY A 27 6.39 -13.81 29.50
C GLY A 27 7.38 -14.63 28.66
N ALA A 28 7.63 -14.20 27.41
CA ALA A 28 8.60 -14.85 26.53
C ALA A 28 10.03 -14.77 27.10
N ALA A 29 10.43 -13.61 27.64
CA ALA A 29 11.73 -13.44 28.28
C ALA A 29 11.88 -14.36 29.50
N LEU A 30 10.85 -14.48 30.35
CA LEU A 30 10.85 -15.40 31.48
C LEU A 30 10.99 -16.86 31.04
N ILE A 31 10.29 -17.26 29.98
CA ILE A 31 10.41 -18.62 29.41
C ILE A 31 11.85 -18.89 28.96
N VAL A 32 12.48 -17.93 28.26
CA VAL A 32 13.89 -18.06 27.82
C VAL A 32 14.83 -18.15 29.01
N VAL A 33 14.63 -17.34 30.05
CA VAL A 33 15.45 -17.38 31.29
C VAL A 33 15.30 -18.72 32.02
N LEU A 34 14.06 -19.22 32.17
CA LEU A 34 13.80 -20.52 32.80
C LEU A 34 14.40 -21.67 31.99
N TRP A 35 14.28 -21.62 30.67
CA TRP A 35 14.92 -22.60 29.79
C TRP A 35 16.44 -22.57 29.92
N ALA A 36 17.06 -21.38 29.86
CA ALA A 36 18.50 -21.22 30.05
C ALA A 36 18.97 -21.74 31.42
N GLY A 37 18.19 -21.48 32.47
CA GLY A 37 18.43 -21.99 33.82
C GLY A 37 18.25 -23.50 33.97
N SER A 38 17.46 -24.15 33.10
CA SER A 38 17.35 -25.61 33.06
C SER A 38 18.54 -26.27 32.35
N GLY A 39 19.34 -25.51 31.57
CA GLY A 39 20.48 -26.00 30.81
C GLY A 39 21.48 -26.85 31.61
N PRO A 40 21.93 -26.43 32.80
CA PRO A 40 22.85 -27.21 33.64
C PRO A 40 22.32 -28.57 34.10
N ILE A 41 21.00 -28.74 34.20
CA ILE A 41 20.38 -30.02 34.58
C ILE A 41 20.45 -31.03 33.42
N PHE A 42 20.48 -30.52 32.18
CA PHE A 42 20.51 -31.32 30.95
C PHE A 42 21.88 -31.30 30.26
N ASP A 43 22.94 -30.87 30.96
CA ASP A 43 24.31 -30.73 30.45
C ASP A 43 24.41 -29.96 29.12
N TYR A 44 23.50 -29.01 28.91
CA TYR A 44 23.37 -28.28 27.63
C TYR A 44 23.31 -29.21 26.39
N SER A 45 22.68 -30.37 26.54
CA SER A 45 22.58 -31.41 25.51
C SER A 45 21.99 -30.94 24.18
N GLU A 46 22.32 -31.65 23.10
CA GLU A 46 21.77 -31.37 21.77
C GLU A 46 20.25 -31.42 21.76
N THR A 47 19.62 -32.35 22.50
CA THR A 47 18.16 -32.44 22.60
C THR A 47 17.56 -31.22 23.29
N TRP A 48 18.22 -30.69 24.33
CA TRP A 48 17.77 -29.48 25.03
C TRP A 48 17.82 -28.24 24.13
N GLN A 49 18.87 -28.11 23.29
CA GLN A 49 18.98 -27.05 22.29
C GLN A 49 17.98 -27.22 21.14
N LEU A 50 17.78 -28.47 20.68
CA LEU A 50 16.86 -28.79 19.60
C LEU A 50 15.43 -28.38 19.96
N VAL A 51 14.98 -28.64 21.19
CA VAL A 51 13.62 -28.31 21.62
C VAL A 51 13.30 -26.83 21.46
N ILE A 52 14.19 -25.92 21.90
CA ILE A 52 13.92 -24.48 21.77
C ILE A 52 14.03 -24.01 20.32
N ASN A 53 15.02 -24.51 19.57
CA ASN A 53 15.24 -24.11 18.19
C ASN A 53 14.09 -24.57 17.29
N THR A 54 13.69 -25.84 17.40
CA THR A 54 12.55 -26.38 16.67
C THR A 54 11.25 -25.70 17.08
N GLY A 55 11.01 -25.52 18.38
CA GLY A 55 9.80 -24.84 18.86
C GLY A 55 9.68 -23.40 18.36
N THR A 56 10.76 -22.62 18.48
CA THR A 56 10.78 -21.22 18.04
C THR A 56 10.62 -21.13 16.52
N THR A 57 11.20 -22.05 15.76
CA THR A 57 11.05 -22.08 14.29
C THR A 57 9.60 -22.32 13.88
N ILE A 58 8.91 -23.27 14.50
CA ILE A 58 7.49 -23.53 14.23
C ILE A 58 6.64 -22.31 14.59
N ILE A 59 6.87 -21.72 15.77
CA ILE A 59 6.15 -20.51 16.21
C ILE A 59 6.38 -19.36 15.23
N THR A 60 7.62 -19.15 14.80
CA THR A 60 7.98 -18.08 13.86
C THR A 60 7.31 -18.30 12.50
N PHE A 61 7.33 -19.53 11.99
CA PHE A 61 6.67 -19.88 10.75
C PHE A 61 5.15 -19.59 10.81
N LEU A 62 4.49 -19.98 11.90
CA LEU A 62 3.08 -19.65 12.11
C LEU A 62 2.86 -18.14 12.24
N MET A 63 3.75 -17.43 12.95
CA MET A 63 3.68 -15.99 13.17
C MET A 63 3.74 -15.21 11.85
N VAL A 64 4.53 -15.64 10.87
CA VAL A 64 4.57 -15.02 9.54
C VAL A 64 3.18 -14.99 8.90
N PHE A 65 2.42 -16.10 8.93
CA PHE A 65 1.05 -16.12 8.40
C PHE A 65 0.08 -15.26 9.21
N LEU A 66 0.23 -15.23 10.54
CA LEU A 66 -0.59 -14.38 11.41
C LEU A 66 -0.36 -12.88 11.14
N ILE A 67 0.90 -12.48 10.99
CA ILE A 67 1.29 -11.12 10.63
C ILE A 67 0.73 -10.77 9.25
N GLN A 68 0.92 -11.63 8.24
CA GLN A 68 0.39 -11.39 6.89
C GLN A 68 -1.14 -11.25 6.89
N LYS A 69 -1.85 -12.05 7.69
CA LYS A 69 -3.31 -11.95 7.82
C LYS A 69 -3.75 -10.63 8.47
N ALA A 70 -3.07 -10.22 9.54
CA ALA A 70 -3.35 -8.95 10.22
C ALA A 70 -3.06 -7.76 9.28
N GLN A 71 -1.90 -7.76 8.62
CA GLN A 71 -1.50 -6.73 7.68
C GLN A 71 -2.43 -6.63 6.47
N ASN A 72 -2.87 -7.75 5.89
CA ASN A 72 -3.81 -7.73 4.75
C ASN A 72 -5.15 -7.05 5.10
N LYS A 73 -5.62 -7.18 6.35
CA LYS A 73 -6.85 -6.49 6.79
C LYS A 73 -6.61 -4.99 6.97
N ASP A 74 -5.50 -4.61 7.58
CA ASP A 74 -5.16 -3.20 7.82
C ASP A 74 -4.89 -2.44 6.52
N SER A 75 -4.20 -3.06 5.55
CA SER A 75 -3.97 -2.48 4.23
C SER A 75 -5.28 -2.15 3.51
N LYS A 76 -6.27 -3.06 3.53
CA LYS A 76 -7.60 -2.81 2.96
C LYS A 76 -8.35 -1.67 3.64
N ALA A 77 -8.22 -1.56 4.96
CA ALA A 77 -8.84 -0.47 5.71
C ALA A 77 -8.20 0.89 5.38
N ILE A 78 -6.88 0.91 5.14
CA ILE A 78 -6.16 2.11 4.69
C ILE A 78 -6.62 2.53 3.28
N GLN A 79 -6.70 1.57 2.36
CA GLN A 79 -7.22 1.78 0.99
C GLN A 79 -8.61 2.42 0.99
N LEU A 80 -9.57 1.81 1.71
CA LEU A 80 -10.93 2.35 1.81
C LEU A 80 -10.98 3.78 2.38
N LYS A 81 -10.16 4.09 3.39
CA LYS A 81 -10.09 5.44 3.97
C LYS A 81 -9.51 6.47 2.99
N LEU A 82 -8.51 6.07 2.19
CA LEU A 82 -7.95 6.92 1.14
C LEU A 82 -8.95 7.14 0.00
N ASN A 83 -9.65 6.09 -0.40
CA ASN A 83 -10.69 6.15 -1.44
C ASN A 83 -11.81 7.12 -1.03
N GLU A 84 -12.25 7.08 0.23
CA GLU A 84 -13.21 8.06 0.77
C GLU A 84 -12.67 9.50 0.74
N LEU A 85 -11.40 9.72 1.13
CA LEU A 85 -10.78 11.05 1.12
C LEU A 85 -10.63 11.61 -0.30
N ILE A 86 -10.27 10.77 -1.26
CA ILE A 86 -10.17 11.11 -2.69
C ILE A 86 -11.56 11.44 -3.23
N ALA A 87 -12.56 10.59 -2.99
CA ALA A 87 -13.93 10.80 -3.44
C ALA A 87 -14.57 12.07 -2.84
N ALA A 88 -14.23 12.42 -1.60
CA ALA A 88 -14.69 13.65 -0.95
C ALA A 88 -14.04 14.94 -1.51
N HIS A 89 -12.97 14.83 -2.31
CA HIS A 89 -12.31 15.97 -2.92
C HIS A 89 -12.88 16.26 -4.31
N GLU A 90 -13.64 17.36 -4.46
CA GLU A 90 -14.37 17.74 -5.70
C GLU A 90 -13.51 17.83 -6.98
N ARG A 91 -12.18 17.91 -6.87
CA ARG A 91 -11.25 17.94 -8.01
C ARG A 91 -10.49 16.64 -8.25
N ALA A 92 -10.62 15.64 -7.40
CA ALA A 92 -10.02 14.34 -7.62
C ALA A 92 -10.88 13.55 -8.62
N SER A 93 -10.25 13.04 -9.68
CA SER A 93 -10.97 12.20 -10.64
C SER A 93 -11.39 10.90 -9.95
N ASN A 94 -12.67 10.51 -10.02
CA ASN A 94 -13.17 9.20 -9.57
C ASN A 94 -12.36 8.01 -10.13
N ARG A 95 -11.57 8.22 -11.19
CA ARG A 95 -10.64 7.24 -11.76
C ARG A 95 -9.48 6.84 -10.82
N MET A 96 -9.23 7.63 -9.78
CA MET A 96 -8.17 7.35 -8.79
C MET A 96 -8.67 6.56 -7.59
N VAL A 97 -9.99 6.43 -7.45
CA VAL A 97 -10.64 5.56 -6.47
C VAL A 97 -10.45 4.12 -6.93
N ASP A 98 -10.03 3.24 -6.03
CA ASP A 98 -9.78 1.80 -6.28
C ASP A 98 -8.65 1.51 -7.29
N ILE A 99 -7.62 2.37 -7.34
CA ILE A 99 -6.46 2.19 -8.23
C ILE A 99 -5.72 0.85 -7.99
N GLU A 100 -5.78 0.32 -6.77
CA GLU A 100 -5.21 -0.97 -6.37
C GLU A 100 -5.84 -2.19 -7.05
N ASP A 101 -7.07 -2.07 -7.55
CA ASP A 101 -7.82 -3.17 -8.17
C ASP A 101 -7.63 -3.20 -9.71
N LEU A 102 -6.95 -2.19 -10.26
CA LEU A 102 -6.64 -2.14 -11.69
C LEU A 102 -5.62 -3.22 -12.06
N THR A 103 -5.79 -3.79 -13.25
CA THR A 103 -4.77 -4.63 -13.86
C THR A 103 -3.54 -3.78 -14.23
N GLU A 104 -2.38 -4.43 -14.38
CA GLU A 104 -1.13 -3.75 -14.74
C GLU A 104 -1.24 -2.94 -16.04
N ASN A 105 -1.94 -3.49 -17.04
CA ASN A 105 -2.23 -2.80 -18.31
C ASN A 105 -3.11 -1.55 -18.12
N GLU A 106 -4.11 -1.60 -17.23
CA GLU A 106 -4.98 -0.46 -16.94
C GLU A 106 -4.22 0.62 -16.15
N LEU A 107 -3.34 0.22 -15.23
CA LEU A 107 -2.48 1.11 -14.49
C LEU A 107 -1.50 1.86 -15.44
N ASP A 108 -0.92 1.14 -16.41
CA ASP A 108 -0.06 1.72 -17.44
C ASP A 108 -0.82 2.71 -18.35
N GLN A 109 -2.05 2.38 -18.74
CA GLN A 109 -2.89 3.32 -19.51
C GLN A 109 -3.20 4.59 -18.71
N LEU A 110 -3.54 4.44 -17.43
CA LEU A 110 -3.81 5.56 -16.54
C LEU A 110 -2.56 6.43 -16.34
N HIS A 111 -1.41 5.81 -16.14
CA HIS A 111 -0.11 6.49 -16.05
C HIS A 111 0.18 7.31 -17.30
N ASN A 112 0.05 6.70 -18.49
CA ASN A 112 0.30 7.36 -19.77
C ASN A 112 -0.65 8.54 -20.03
N PHE A 113 -1.92 8.41 -19.64
CA PHE A 113 -2.90 9.49 -19.73
C PHE A 113 -2.50 10.70 -18.86
N TYR A 114 -2.13 10.48 -17.60
CA TYR A 114 -1.69 11.57 -16.71
C TYR A 114 -0.33 12.14 -17.09
N ALA A 115 0.60 11.31 -17.58
CA ALA A 115 1.87 11.79 -18.12
C ALA A 115 1.66 12.73 -19.32
N THR A 116 0.67 12.40 -20.17
CA THR A 116 0.28 13.23 -21.32
C THR A 116 -0.35 14.54 -20.86
N LEU A 117 -1.28 14.50 -19.90
CA LEU A 117 -1.88 15.71 -19.33
C LEU A 117 -0.84 16.62 -18.66
N ALA A 118 0.09 16.07 -17.89
CA ALA A 118 1.17 16.83 -17.26
C ALA A 118 2.09 17.48 -18.29
N LYS A 119 2.38 16.79 -19.40
CA LYS A 119 3.12 17.34 -20.53
C LYS A 119 2.37 18.51 -21.19
N MET A 120 1.08 18.33 -21.45
CA MET A 120 0.23 19.39 -22.02
C MET A 120 0.14 20.63 -21.11
N ALA A 121 -0.03 20.44 -19.80
CA ALA A 121 -0.06 21.55 -18.83
C ALA A 121 1.29 22.29 -18.76
N LYS A 122 2.41 21.56 -18.91
CA LYS A 122 3.74 22.16 -19.01
C LYS A 122 3.92 22.95 -20.31
N GLU A 123 3.40 22.45 -21.43
CA GLU A 123 3.40 23.15 -22.73
C GLU A 123 2.47 24.38 -22.73
N GLU A 124 1.35 24.36 -22.00
CA GLU A 124 0.48 25.54 -21.80
C GLU A 124 1.11 26.60 -20.88
N SER A 125 1.95 26.19 -19.92
CA SER A 125 2.73 27.12 -19.09
C SER A 125 3.88 27.81 -19.83
N ASP A 126 4.16 27.39 -21.06
CA ASP A 126 5.13 28.05 -21.94
C ASP A 126 4.48 29.27 -22.62
N ILE A 127 4.56 30.40 -21.93
CA ILE A 127 4.26 31.76 -22.41
C ILE A 127 5.03 32.15 -23.70
N HIS A 128 5.93 31.31 -24.21
CA HIS A 128 6.61 31.50 -25.50
C HIS A 128 5.87 30.96 -26.74
N ARG A 129 4.66 30.38 -26.61
CA ARG A 129 3.72 30.38 -27.75
C ARG A 129 3.11 31.77 -27.94
N SER A 130 3.99 32.69 -28.33
CA SER A 130 3.65 33.87 -29.09
C SER A 130 2.75 33.42 -30.25
N HIS A 131 1.45 33.74 -30.19
CA HIS A 131 0.78 34.10 -31.42
C HIS A 131 1.62 35.25 -31.97
N SER A 132 2.55 34.95 -32.89
CA SER A 132 3.35 36.00 -33.50
C SER A 132 2.36 37.03 -34.02
N ILE A 133 2.63 38.31 -33.71
CA ILE A 133 1.81 39.42 -34.24
C ILE A 133 1.69 39.27 -35.77
N ASP A 134 2.71 38.71 -36.41
CA ASP A 134 2.74 38.32 -37.83
C ASP A 134 1.59 37.38 -38.24
N ALA A 135 1.23 36.38 -37.42
CA ALA A 135 0.13 35.45 -37.71
C ALA A 135 -1.27 36.07 -37.47
N ALA A 136 -1.35 37.10 -36.63
CA ALA A 136 -2.56 37.90 -36.45
C ALA A 136 -2.73 38.92 -37.60
N GLU A 137 -1.63 39.46 -38.13
CA GLU A 137 -1.63 40.41 -39.23
C GLU A 137 -2.02 39.73 -40.56
N GLU A 138 -1.49 38.53 -40.84
CA GLU A 138 -1.86 37.74 -42.04
C GLU A 138 -3.35 37.37 -42.07
N ASN A 139 -3.92 36.96 -40.94
CA ASN A 139 -5.36 36.69 -40.83
C ASN A 139 -6.23 37.96 -40.98
N THR A 140 -5.71 39.13 -40.59
CA THR A 140 -6.41 40.40 -40.73
C THR A 140 -6.38 40.90 -42.18
N ASP A 141 -5.29 40.66 -42.90
CA ASP A 141 -5.16 40.99 -44.32
C ASP A 141 -5.95 40.06 -45.23
N ILE A 142 -6.04 38.77 -44.90
CA ILE A 142 -6.93 37.83 -45.59
C ILE A 142 -8.40 38.25 -45.45
N LYS A 143 -8.81 38.70 -44.24
CA LYS A 143 -10.16 39.21 -43.98
C LYS A 143 -10.45 40.55 -44.67
N LYS A 144 -9.45 41.42 -44.84
CA LYS A 144 -9.61 42.68 -45.59
C LYS A 144 -9.68 42.48 -47.11
N LYS A 145 -8.95 41.51 -47.67
CA LYS A 145 -9.02 41.16 -49.11
C LYS A 145 -10.36 40.55 -49.51
N HIS A 146 -11.01 39.79 -48.63
CA HIS A 146 -12.32 39.18 -48.89
C HIS A 146 -13.52 40.11 -48.62
N LYS A 147 -13.28 41.37 -48.23
CA LYS A 147 -14.32 42.34 -47.87
C LYS A 147 -14.26 43.63 -48.71
N LYS A 148 -13.90 43.51 -49.99
CA LYS A 148 -14.25 44.54 -50.99
C LYS A 148 -15.39 44.02 -51.86
N PRO A 149 -16.45 44.83 -52.07
CA PRO A 149 -17.64 44.46 -52.83
C PRO A 149 -17.34 44.23 -54.31
#